data_AF-A0A7S4HHC4-F1
#
_entry.id   AF-A0A7S4HHC4-F1
#
_cell.length_a   1.000
_cell.length_b   1.000
_cell.length_c   1.000
_cell.angle_alpha   90.00
_cell.angle_beta   90.00
_cell.angle_gamma   90.00
#
_symmetry.space_group_name_H-M   'P 1'
#
loop_
_entity.id
_entity.type
_entity.pdbx_description
1 polymer ?
#
loop_
_entity_poly.entity_id
_entity_poly.type
_entity_poly.pdbx_seq_one_letter_code
_entity_poly.pdbx_strand_id
1 'polypeptide(L)'
;VEDQLAAATLNLGLAPGVNLTIQLSDVSSDPTVREQLHPFVITGPAENVAYLQGKLQQHSKAEDNTKSPLTTPRHKHTRVDPVPSVGGFLSPQQRITIDESSRVAAGIPANAASVMFAYPVPSLAAHLDEIVCQDKQIEPWVFFCLVGGFCYFDEENRAVQVNAFVLRNPPLQMHLVGPYMANAEATDWLQSAGRISDVTLPNLRDAGF
;
A
#
# COMPACT_ATOMS: atom_id res chain seq x y z
N VAL A 1 1.87 27.88 15.14
CA VAL A 1 1.37 27.81 13.76
C VAL A 1 1.18 26.33 13.51
N GLU A 2 -0.05 25.85 13.65
CA GLU A 2 -0.41 24.47 13.30
C GLU A 2 -0.35 24.38 11.78
N ASP A 3 0.74 23.84 11.24
CA ASP A 3 0.82 23.51 9.82
C ASP A 3 -0.13 22.33 9.57
N GLN A 4 -1.31 22.64 9.05
CA GLN A 4 -2.23 21.64 8.53
C GLN A 4 -1.57 20.97 7.32
N LEU A 5 -1.00 19.79 7.53
CA LEU A 5 -0.56 18.93 6.44
C LEU A 5 -1.74 18.68 5.49
N ALA A 6 -1.54 19.07 4.24
CA ALA A 6 -2.52 18.90 3.18
C ALA A 6 -2.83 17.41 3.03
N ALA A 7 -4.02 16.98 3.43
CA ALA A 7 -4.55 15.70 3.00
C ALA A 7 -4.68 15.75 1.48
N ALA A 8 -3.75 15.10 0.77
CA ALA A 8 -3.82 15.00 -0.67
C ALA A 8 -4.84 13.91 -1.03
N THR A 9 -6.05 14.35 -1.38
CA THR A 9 -7.05 13.47 -1.97
C THR A 9 -6.75 13.33 -3.46
N LEU A 10 -6.37 12.13 -3.87
CA LEU A 10 -6.07 11.82 -5.25
C LEU A 10 -7.21 10.99 -5.88
N ASN A 11 -7.87 11.58 -6.88
CA ASN A 11 -8.78 10.86 -7.78
C ASN A 11 -7.94 10.10 -8.80
N LEU A 12 -7.51 8.89 -8.43
CA LEU A 12 -6.41 8.19 -9.10
C LEU A 12 -6.77 7.45 -10.39
N GLY A 13 -7.91 7.72 -11.01
CA GLY A 13 -8.39 6.89 -12.13
C GLY A 13 -8.57 5.41 -11.75
N LEU A 14 -8.63 5.12 -10.44
CA LEU A 14 -8.74 3.77 -9.86
C LEU A 14 -10.08 3.12 -10.20
N ALA A 15 -11.11 3.96 -10.27
CA ALA A 15 -12.42 3.78 -10.89
C ALA A 15 -13.17 5.11 -10.65
N PRO A 16 -14.23 5.44 -11.41
CA PRO A 16 -15.10 6.56 -11.05
C PRO A 16 -15.56 6.45 -9.59
N GLY A 17 -15.30 7.48 -8.78
CA GLY A 17 -15.74 7.58 -7.38
C GLY A 17 -14.77 7.06 -6.31
N VAL A 18 -13.71 6.31 -6.66
CA VAL A 18 -12.70 5.85 -5.69
C VAL A 18 -11.66 6.94 -5.45
N ASN A 19 -11.56 7.42 -4.21
CA ASN A 19 -10.64 8.47 -3.80
C ASN A 19 -9.55 7.89 -2.88
N LEU A 20 -8.31 7.78 -3.38
CA LEU A 20 -7.21 7.51 -2.47
C LEU A 20 -6.89 8.80 -1.73
N THR A 21 -6.98 8.79 -0.41
CA THR A 21 -6.49 9.90 0.40
C THR A 21 -5.19 9.48 1.06
N ILE A 22 -4.07 10.01 0.56
CA ILE A 22 -2.79 9.79 1.20
C ILE A 22 -2.65 10.87 2.27
N GLN A 23 -2.70 10.47 3.54
CA GLN A 23 -2.45 11.35 4.67
C GLN A 23 -1.01 11.17 5.11
N LEU A 24 -0.12 12.01 4.59
CA LEU A 24 1.24 12.08 5.12
C LEU A 24 1.16 12.77 6.48
N SER A 25 1.39 12.02 7.56
CA SER A 25 1.61 12.60 8.89
C SER A 25 3.03 13.16 8.98
N ASP A 26 3.22 14.20 9.79
CA ASP A 26 4.54 14.79 10.05
C ASP A 26 5.50 13.69 10.46
N VAL A 27 6.56 13.53 9.66
CA VAL A 27 7.69 12.70 10.04
C VAL A 27 8.32 13.39 11.23
N SER A 28 8.48 12.67 12.34
CA SER A 28 9.18 13.20 13.51
C SER A 28 10.48 13.88 13.04
N SER A 29 10.77 15.08 13.56
CA SER A 29 12.03 15.80 13.28
C SER A 29 13.27 15.05 13.81
N ASP A 30 13.06 13.92 14.48
CA ASP A 30 14.09 13.00 14.91
C ASP A 30 14.70 12.26 13.70
N PRO A 31 15.99 12.50 13.37
CA PRO A 31 16.66 11.89 12.23
C PRO A 31 16.85 10.37 12.35
N THR A 32 16.64 9.76 13.52
CA THR A 32 16.61 8.30 13.68
C THR A 32 15.34 7.68 13.10
N VAL A 33 14.38 8.51 12.71
CA VAL A 33 13.02 8.12 12.34
C VAL A 33 12.81 8.10 10.81
N ARG A 34 13.90 8.12 10.03
CA ARG A 34 13.87 7.90 8.56
C ARG A 34 13.24 6.56 8.14
N GLU A 35 12.93 5.69 9.09
CA GLU A 35 12.20 4.43 8.91
C GLU A 35 10.69 4.55 9.16
N GLN A 36 10.15 5.77 9.37
CA GLN A 36 8.72 5.97 9.57
C GLN A 36 7.94 5.62 8.30
N LEU A 37 7.13 4.58 8.43
CA LEU A 37 6.08 4.27 7.47
C LEU A 37 5.00 5.36 7.52
N HIS A 38 4.57 5.84 6.35
CA HIS A 38 3.51 6.85 6.29
C HIS A 38 2.14 6.16 6.16
N PRO A 39 1.17 6.45 7.03
CA PRO A 39 -0.16 5.87 6.86
C PRO A 39 -0.83 6.38 5.58
N PHE A 40 -1.66 5.56 4.95
CA PHE A 40 -2.57 6.00 3.90
C PHE A 40 -3.97 5.46 4.14
N VAL A 41 -4.99 6.13 3.58
CA VAL A 41 -6.39 5.72 3.71
C VAL A 41 -7.07 5.76 2.34
N ILE A 42 -7.62 4.63 1.93
CA ILE A 42 -8.50 4.54 0.76
C ILE A 42 -9.92 4.81 1.22
N THR A 43 -10.56 5.78 0.58
CA THR A 43 -12.00 6.03 0.70
C THR A 43 -12.65 5.94 -0.68
N GLY A 44 -13.96 5.78 -0.73
CA GLY A 44 -14.64 5.58 -2.01
C GLY A 44 -16.13 5.37 -1.85
N PRO A 45 -16.81 4.99 -2.94
CA PRO A 45 -18.23 4.68 -2.91
C PRO A 45 -18.46 3.55 -1.92
N ALA A 46 -19.52 3.66 -1.13
CA ALA A 46 -19.78 2.76 -0.03
C ALA A 46 -19.80 1.31 -0.51
N GLU A 47 -20.36 1.03 -1.68
CA GLU A 47 -20.42 -0.31 -2.27
C GLU A 47 -19.06 -0.98 -2.46
N ASN A 48 -18.03 -0.23 -2.85
CA ASN A 48 -16.71 -0.79 -3.17
C ASN A 48 -15.87 -0.97 -1.92
N VAL A 49 -15.79 0.08 -1.09
CA VAL A 49 -14.96 0.03 0.12
C VAL A 49 -15.65 -0.77 1.22
N ALA A 50 -16.98 -0.76 1.30
CA ALA A 50 -17.71 -1.63 2.24
C ALA A 50 -17.58 -3.10 1.87
N TYR A 51 -17.40 -3.47 0.60
CA TYR A 51 -17.10 -4.86 0.23
C TYR A 51 -15.77 -5.32 0.86
N LEU A 52 -14.68 -4.54 0.70
CA LEU A 52 -13.40 -4.89 1.32
C LEU A 52 -13.47 -4.84 2.85
N GLN A 53 -14.13 -3.83 3.44
CA GLN A 53 -14.37 -3.80 4.88
C GLN A 53 -15.20 -4.99 5.36
N GLY A 54 -16.18 -5.44 4.57
CA GLY A 54 -16.98 -6.61 4.84
C GLY A 54 -16.12 -7.87 4.96
N LYS A 55 -15.18 -8.07 4.01
CA LYS A 55 -14.19 -9.15 4.07
C LYS A 55 -13.34 -9.04 5.35
N LEU A 56 -12.80 -7.86 5.64
CA LEU A 56 -12.02 -7.62 6.86
C LEU A 56 -12.79 -7.99 8.14
N GLN A 57 -14.07 -7.60 8.22
CA GLN A 57 -14.91 -7.87 9.39
C GLN A 57 -15.33 -9.34 9.50
N GLN A 58 -15.57 -10.04 8.39
CA GLN A 58 -15.92 -11.45 8.38
C GLN A 58 -14.79 -12.31 8.94
N HIS A 59 -13.54 -12.01 8.56
CA HIS A 59 -12.38 -12.75 9.04
C HIS A 59 -11.98 -12.40 10.47
N SER A 60 -12.07 -11.13 10.87
CA SER A 60 -11.83 -10.75 12.27
C SER A 60 -12.80 -11.44 13.25
N LYS A 61 -14.07 -11.63 12.87
CA LYS A 61 -15.05 -12.37 13.69
C LYS A 61 -14.80 -13.88 13.75
N ALA A 62 -14.17 -14.46 12.72
CA ALA A 62 -13.81 -15.87 12.71
C ALA A 62 -12.69 -16.17 13.73
N GLU A 63 -11.79 -15.21 13.96
CA GLU A 63 -10.70 -15.34 14.95
C GLU A 63 -11.17 -15.08 16.39
N ASP A 64 -12.12 -14.17 16.60
CA ASP A 64 -12.53 -13.72 17.95
C ASP A 64 -13.57 -14.62 18.64
N ASN A 65 -14.08 -15.65 17.95
CA ASN A 65 -15.02 -16.64 18.51
C ASN A 65 -14.42 -17.56 19.62
N THR A 66 -13.23 -17.25 20.13
CA THR A 66 -12.60 -17.93 21.28
C THR A 66 -12.65 -17.14 22.58
N LYS A 67 -13.23 -15.93 22.64
CA LYS A 67 -13.32 -15.16 23.90
C LYS A 67 -14.73 -14.55 24.13
N SER A 68 -15.34 -14.88 25.27
CA SER A 68 -16.67 -14.42 25.67
C SER A 68 -16.72 -12.90 25.90
N PRO A 69 -17.82 -12.21 25.52
CA PRO A 69 -17.89 -10.76 25.66
C PRO A 69 -18.53 -10.31 26.99
N LEU A 70 -17.87 -9.37 27.67
CA LEU A 70 -18.42 -8.59 28.77
C LEU A 70 -19.09 -7.32 28.19
N THR A 71 -20.38 -7.13 28.45
CA THR A 71 -21.18 -6.03 27.91
C THR A 71 -21.28 -4.87 28.90
N THR A 72 -21.04 -3.64 28.41
CA THR A 72 -21.47 -2.39 29.07
C THR A 72 -22.22 -1.49 28.09
N PRO A 73 -23.22 -0.72 28.55
CA PRO A 73 -24.14 0.02 27.69
C PRO A 73 -23.52 1.34 27.21
N ARG A 74 -23.69 1.67 25.93
CA ARG A 74 -23.10 2.87 25.31
C ARG A 74 -24.19 3.86 24.90
N HIS A 75 -23.99 5.13 25.28
CA HIS A 75 -24.87 6.26 25.01
C HIS A 75 -25.02 6.55 23.50
N LYS A 76 -26.24 6.97 23.11
CA LYS A 76 -26.63 7.30 21.73
C LYS A 76 -26.18 8.72 21.38
N HIS A 77 -25.03 8.84 20.71
CA HIS A 77 -24.74 10.01 19.87
C HIS A 77 -25.28 9.75 18.46
N THR A 78 -25.83 10.78 17.83
CA THR A 78 -26.23 10.80 16.42
C THR A 78 -25.00 10.48 15.57
N ARG A 79 -24.88 9.22 15.17
CA ARG A 79 -23.73 8.66 14.49
C ARG A 79 -23.86 9.03 13.01
N VAL A 80 -23.04 9.97 12.54
CA VAL A 80 -22.70 10.00 11.12
C VAL A 80 -21.98 8.70 10.86
N ASP A 81 -22.54 7.85 9.99
CA ASP A 81 -21.90 6.58 9.68
C ASP A 81 -20.51 6.88 9.11
N PRO A 82 -19.43 6.34 9.70
CA PRO A 82 -18.09 6.61 9.21
C PRO A 82 -18.01 6.11 7.77
N VAL A 83 -17.51 6.95 6.88
CA VAL A 83 -17.24 6.58 5.49
C VAL A 83 -16.37 5.31 5.52
N PRO A 84 -16.78 4.23 4.85
CA PRO A 84 -15.95 3.03 4.71
C PRO A 84 -14.54 3.40 4.24
N SER A 85 -13.55 2.90 4.97
CA SER A 85 -12.14 3.13 4.68
C SER A 85 -11.29 1.89 4.93
N VAL A 86 -10.22 1.76 4.15
CA VAL A 86 -9.17 0.75 4.31
C VAL A 86 -7.85 1.49 4.33
N GLY A 87 -6.97 1.16 5.28
CA GLY A 87 -5.69 1.84 5.44
C GLY A 87 -4.50 0.89 5.40
N GLY A 88 -3.35 1.46 5.07
CA GLY A 88 -2.07 0.76 5.05
C GLY A 88 -0.92 1.73 5.29
N PHE A 89 0.27 1.31 4.88
CA PHE A 89 1.50 2.06 5.09
C PHE A 89 2.27 2.25 3.78
N LEU A 90 2.94 3.39 3.65
CA LEU A 90 3.87 3.72 2.59
C LEU A 90 5.31 3.65 3.13
N SER A 91 6.24 3.28 2.26
CA SER A 91 7.68 3.39 2.53
C SER A 91 8.08 4.87 2.69
N PRO A 92 9.28 5.12 3.26
CA PRO A 92 9.87 6.45 3.20
C PRO A 92 9.94 7.00 1.77
N GLN A 93 9.80 8.32 1.65
CA GLN A 93 9.87 9.03 0.37
C GLN A 93 11.27 8.96 -0.24
N GLN A 94 11.36 8.68 -1.54
CA GLN A 94 12.61 8.67 -2.29
C GLN A 94 12.54 9.61 -3.49
N ARG A 95 13.62 10.35 -3.75
CA ARG A 95 13.78 11.13 -4.99
C ARG A 95 13.89 10.19 -6.17
N ILE A 96 13.25 10.53 -7.28
CA ILE A 96 13.40 9.81 -8.54
C ILE A 96 14.71 10.26 -9.19
N THR A 97 15.66 9.34 -9.35
CA THR A 97 17.01 9.64 -9.87
C THR A 97 17.33 8.95 -11.20
N ILE A 98 16.40 8.17 -11.74
CA ILE A 98 16.59 7.47 -13.02
C ILE A 98 16.38 8.43 -14.19
N ASP A 99 16.98 8.13 -15.33
CA ASP A 99 16.90 8.95 -16.54
C ASP A 99 15.49 8.96 -17.15
N GLU A 100 15.22 9.94 -18.01
CA GLU A 100 13.90 10.15 -18.62
C GLU A 100 13.41 8.93 -19.41
N SER A 101 14.29 8.24 -20.13
CA SER A 101 13.89 7.07 -20.92
C SER A 101 13.44 5.92 -20.02
N SER A 102 14.15 5.69 -18.92
CA SER A 102 13.77 4.72 -17.89
C SER A 102 12.47 5.11 -17.17
N ARG A 103 12.23 6.40 -16.92
CA ARG A 103 10.97 6.89 -16.32
C ARG A 103 9.77 6.58 -17.22
N VAL A 104 9.88 6.88 -18.50
CA VAL A 104 8.82 6.60 -19.50
C VAL A 104 8.55 5.10 -19.57
N ALA A 105 9.60 4.29 -19.66
CA ALA A 105 9.46 2.82 -19.70
C ALA A 105 8.78 2.25 -18.44
N ALA A 106 9.05 2.83 -17.27
CA ALA A 106 8.44 2.43 -15.99
C ALA A 106 7.04 3.04 -15.76
N GLY A 107 6.52 3.85 -16.67
CA GLY A 107 5.22 4.52 -16.51
C GLY A 107 5.20 5.55 -15.38
N ILE A 108 6.35 6.17 -15.09
CA ILE A 108 6.49 7.24 -14.09
C ILE A 108 6.01 8.56 -14.73
N PRO A 109 5.15 9.35 -14.04
CA PRO A 109 4.70 10.64 -14.56
C PRO A 109 5.87 11.61 -14.79
N ALA A 110 5.83 12.40 -15.87
CA ALA A 110 6.90 13.35 -16.19
C ALA A 110 7.10 14.42 -15.09
N ASN A 111 6.03 14.83 -14.41
CA ASN A 111 6.05 15.78 -13.30
C ASN A 111 6.28 15.14 -11.92
N ALA A 112 6.51 13.82 -11.84
CA ALA A 112 6.85 13.18 -10.57
C ALA A 112 8.30 13.52 -10.17
N ALA A 113 8.49 14.06 -8.97
CA ALA A 113 9.78 14.35 -8.36
C ALA A 113 10.23 13.24 -7.39
N SER A 114 9.27 12.51 -6.81
CA SER A 114 9.53 11.51 -5.77
C SER A 114 8.54 10.35 -5.81
N VAL A 115 8.90 9.27 -5.12
CA VAL A 115 8.14 8.02 -5.05
C VAL A 115 8.11 7.46 -3.64
N MET A 116 7.01 6.83 -3.28
CA MET A 116 6.88 5.93 -2.13
C MET A 116 6.29 4.60 -2.59
N PHE A 117 6.64 3.51 -1.93
CA PHE A 117 6.00 2.21 -2.14
C PHE A 117 4.87 2.01 -1.13
N ALA A 118 3.66 1.74 -1.60
CA ALA A 118 2.55 1.32 -0.75
C ALA A 118 2.61 -0.17 -0.50
N TYR A 119 2.69 -0.55 0.78
CA TYR A 119 2.67 -1.95 1.18
C TYR A 119 1.26 -2.52 1.06
N PRO A 120 1.14 -3.84 0.76
CA PRO A 120 -0.14 -4.54 0.87
C PRO A 120 -0.79 -4.29 2.23
N VAL A 121 -2.11 -4.13 2.23
CA VAL A 121 -2.90 -4.10 3.46
C VAL A 121 -2.91 -5.52 4.02
N PRO A 122 -2.23 -5.82 5.14
CA PRO A 122 -1.95 -7.20 5.53
C PRO A 122 -3.19 -8.08 5.64
N SER A 123 -4.26 -7.52 6.20
CA SER A 123 -5.54 -8.19 6.40
C SER A 123 -6.35 -8.41 5.10
N LEU A 124 -5.99 -7.75 4.00
CA LEU A 124 -6.56 -8.03 2.68
C LEU A 124 -5.64 -8.93 1.85
N ALA A 125 -4.33 -8.72 1.94
CA ALA A 125 -3.33 -9.46 1.19
C ALA A 125 -3.41 -10.97 1.40
N ALA A 126 -3.77 -11.40 2.62
CA ALA A 126 -4.03 -12.80 2.95
C ALA A 126 -5.18 -13.45 2.14
N HIS A 127 -6.06 -12.64 1.54
CA HIS A 127 -7.25 -13.04 0.80
C HIS A 127 -7.12 -12.79 -0.71
N LEU A 128 -5.89 -12.67 -1.23
CA LEU A 128 -5.63 -12.43 -2.66
C LEU A 128 -6.38 -13.41 -3.57
N ASP A 129 -6.29 -14.72 -3.30
CA ASP A 129 -6.94 -15.74 -4.13
C ASP A 129 -8.47 -15.65 -4.05
N GLU A 130 -9.02 -15.47 -2.85
CA GLU A 130 -10.47 -15.31 -2.67
C GLU A 130 -11.00 -14.08 -3.43
N ILE A 131 -10.39 -12.92 -3.23
CA ILE A 131 -10.87 -11.66 -3.79
C ILE A 131 -10.68 -11.61 -5.31
N VAL A 132 -9.52 -12.06 -5.82
CA VAL A 132 -9.21 -11.96 -7.26
C VAL A 132 -9.72 -13.17 -8.04
N CYS A 133 -9.46 -14.39 -7.56
CA CYS A 133 -9.78 -15.61 -8.29
C CYS A 133 -11.23 -16.03 -8.11
N GLN A 134 -11.81 -15.89 -6.91
CA GLN A 134 -13.18 -16.35 -6.62
C GLN A 134 -14.19 -15.23 -6.86
N ASP A 135 -13.98 -14.07 -6.25
CA ASP A 135 -14.91 -12.93 -6.30
C ASP A 135 -14.70 -12.02 -7.54
N LYS A 136 -13.69 -12.33 -8.36
CA LYS A 136 -13.39 -11.67 -9.63
C LYS A 136 -13.21 -10.16 -9.54
N GLN A 137 -12.75 -9.66 -8.39
CA GLN A 137 -12.40 -8.26 -8.21
C GLN A 137 -11.03 -8.01 -8.86
N ILE A 138 -11.04 -7.39 -10.03
CA ILE A 138 -9.86 -7.23 -10.89
C ILE A 138 -9.48 -5.77 -11.15
N GLU A 139 -10.10 -4.85 -10.41
CA GLU A 139 -9.85 -3.43 -10.50
C GLU A 139 -8.46 -3.09 -9.95
N PRO A 140 -7.71 -2.16 -10.57
CA PRO A 140 -6.35 -1.82 -10.13
C PRO A 140 -6.26 -1.39 -8.66
N TRP A 141 -7.30 -0.77 -8.11
CA TRP A 141 -7.32 -0.32 -6.72
C TRP A 141 -7.47 -1.47 -5.72
N VAL A 142 -8.13 -2.54 -6.11
CA VAL A 142 -8.19 -3.78 -5.32
C VAL A 142 -6.78 -4.38 -5.27
N PHE A 143 -6.12 -4.48 -6.42
CA PHE A 143 -4.74 -4.92 -6.50
C PHE A 143 -3.76 -4.05 -5.70
N PHE A 144 -3.96 -2.72 -5.69
CA PHE A 144 -3.18 -1.82 -4.84
C PHE A 144 -3.29 -2.20 -3.35
N CYS A 145 -4.50 -2.53 -2.87
CA CYS A 145 -4.68 -3.02 -1.50
C CYS A 145 -4.03 -4.39 -1.25
N LEU A 146 -4.09 -5.28 -2.23
CA LEU A 146 -3.69 -6.69 -2.07
C LEU A 146 -2.20 -6.96 -2.28
N VAL A 147 -1.57 -6.20 -3.17
CA VAL A 147 -0.18 -6.41 -3.64
C VAL A 147 0.69 -5.18 -3.44
N GLY A 148 0.07 -4.00 -3.29
CA GLY A 148 0.79 -2.73 -3.18
C GLY A 148 1.02 -2.05 -4.53
N GLY A 149 1.83 -1.00 -4.52
CA GLY A 149 2.13 -0.22 -5.72
C GLY A 149 3.00 0.99 -5.45
N PHE A 150 3.37 1.70 -6.50
CA PHE A 150 4.16 2.93 -6.40
C PHE A 150 3.25 4.15 -6.39
N CYS A 151 3.43 5.02 -5.39
CA CYS A 151 2.81 6.33 -5.31
C CYS A 151 3.81 7.40 -5.71
N TYR A 152 3.48 8.21 -6.71
CA TYR A 152 4.33 9.26 -7.26
C TYR A 152 3.82 10.63 -6.84
N PHE A 153 4.75 11.53 -6.50
CA PHE A 153 4.46 12.88 -6.03
C PHE A 153 5.26 13.92 -6.81
N ASP A 154 4.72 15.12 -6.97
CA ASP A 154 5.41 16.27 -7.58
C ASP A 154 6.37 16.98 -6.62
N GLU A 155 6.96 18.10 -7.04
CA GLU A 155 7.89 18.90 -6.22
C GLU A 155 7.20 19.54 -5.00
N GLU A 156 5.88 19.73 -5.04
CA GLU A 156 5.09 20.24 -3.93
C GLU A 156 4.54 19.13 -3.02
N ASN A 157 5.06 17.90 -3.14
CA ASN A 157 4.59 16.69 -2.44
C ASN A 157 3.11 16.37 -2.65
N ARG A 158 2.51 16.84 -3.75
CA ARG A 158 1.15 16.46 -4.11
C ARG A 158 1.23 15.14 -4.86
N ALA A 159 0.38 14.20 -4.47
CA ALA A 159 0.29 12.94 -5.18
C ALA A 159 -0.13 13.21 -6.63
N VAL A 160 0.48 12.51 -7.60
CA VAL A 160 0.25 12.70 -9.03
C VAL A 160 -0.37 11.43 -9.64
N GLN A 161 0.19 10.27 -9.31
CA GLN A 161 -0.22 8.99 -9.88
C GLN A 161 0.10 7.85 -8.92
N VAL A 162 -0.63 6.75 -9.05
CA VAL A 162 -0.35 5.49 -8.39
C VAL A 162 -0.35 4.37 -9.42
N ASN A 163 0.72 3.58 -9.42
CA ASN A 163 0.86 2.39 -10.25
C ASN A 163 0.72 1.16 -9.35
N ALA A 164 -0.43 0.49 -9.44
CA ALA A 164 -0.67 -0.77 -8.72
C ALA A 164 -0.03 -1.96 -9.45
N PHE A 165 0.46 -2.94 -8.69
CA PHE A 165 0.85 -4.22 -9.26
C PHE A 165 -0.37 -5.07 -9.55
N VAL A 166 -0.57 -5.47 -10.81
CA VAL A 166 -1.70 -6.31 -11.22
C VAL A 166 -1.21 -7.67 -11.70
N LEU A 167 -1.97 -8.73 -11.39
CA LEU A 167 -1.66 -10.12 -11.80
C LEU A 167 -2.25 -10.48 -13.17
N ARG A 168 -2.56 -9.48 -13.99
CA ARG A 168 -3.01 -9.62 -15.38
C ARG A 168 -1.99 -8.98 -16.29
N ASN A 169 -2.05 -9.29 -17.58
CA ASN A 169 -1.16 -8.68 -18.56
C ASN A 169 -1.45 -7.16 -18.69
N PRO A 170 -0.65 -6.27 -18.09
CA PRO A 170 -0.91 -4.84 -18.10
C PRO A 170 -0.34 -4.18 -19.37
N PRO A 171 -0.85 -3.01 -19.78
CA PRO A 171 -0.28 -2.26 -20.91
C PRO A 171 1.16 -1.78 -20.62
N LEU A 172 1.52 -1.62 -19.35
CA LEU A 172 2.86 -1.30 -18.88
C LEU A 172 3.39 -2.46 -18.04
N GLN A 173 4.56 -2.98 -18.42
CA GLN A 173 5.21 -4.07 -17.70
C GLN A 173 6.53 -3.58 -17.11
N MET A 174 6.75 -3.88 -15.84
CA MET A 174 8.08 -3.75 -15.26
C MET A 174 8.88 -5.00 -15.60
N HIS A 175 9.90 -4.84 -16.42
CA HIS A 175 10.86 -5.91 -16.66
C HIS A 175 11.80 -5.99 -15.47
N LEU A 176 11.66 -7.05 -14.68
CA LEU A 176 12.64 -7.38 -13.67
C LEU A 176 13.89 -7.91 -14.40
N VAL A 177 14.96 -7.13 -14.34
CA VAL A 177 16.27 -7.52 -14.84
C VAL A 177 17.09 -8.08 -13.69
N GLY A 178 17.70 -9.25 -13.89
CA GLY A 178 18.40 -9.98 -12.83
C GLY A 178 18.17 -11.49 -12.90
N PRO A 179 18.59 -12.25 -11.87
CA PRO A 179 19.20 -11.76 -10.63
C PRO A 179 20.60 -11.18 -10.85
N TYR A 180 20.90 -10.08 -10.15
CA TYR A 180 22.27 -9.57 -10.04
C TYR A 180 22.89 -10.09 -8.74
N MET A 181 24.22 -10.29 -8.74
CA MET A 181 24.91 -10.57 -7.48
C MET A 181 24.71 -9.41 -6.51
N ALA A 182 24.21 -9.72 -5.32
CA ALA A 182 24.10 -8.75 -4.25
C ALA A 182 25.50 -8.26 -3.85
N ASN A 183 25.62 -6.97 -3.53
CA ASN A 183 26.85 -6.43 -2.98
C ASN A 183 27.05 -6.99 -1.56
N ALA A 184 28.18 -7.66 -1.33
CA ALA A 184 28.46 -8.34 -0.05
C ALA A 184 28.41 -7.39 1.16
N GLU A 185 28.95 -6.17 1.04
CA GLU A 185 28.93 -5.18 2.11
C GLU A 185 27.50 -4.73 2.45
N ALA A 186 26.68 -4.50 1.42
CA ALA A 186 25.27 -4.14 1.60
C ALA A 186 24.48 -5.31 2.22
N THR A 187 24.74 -6.55 1.77
CA THR A 187 24.11 -7.75 2.31
C THR A 187 24.48 -7.96 3.77
N ASP A 188 25.76 -7.86 4.13
CA ASP A 188 26.24 -8.01 5.51
C ASP A 188 25.63 -6.94 6.41
N TRP A 189 25.58 -5.69 5.96
CA TRP A 189 24.94 -4.60 6.71
C TRP A 189 23.45 -4.87 6.92
N LEU A 190 22.70 -5.19 5.86
CA LEU A 190 21.27 -5.47 5.94
C LEU A 190 20.98 -6.68 6.83
N GLN A 191 21.81 -7.71 6.79
CA GLN A 191 21.68 -8.89 7.63
C GLN A 191 21.95 -8.55 9.10
N SER A 192 23.01 -7.77 9.39
CA SER A 192 23.31 -7.29 10.76
C SER A 192 22.21 -6.40 11.33
N ALA A 193 21.50 -5.66 10.48
CA ALA A 193 20.37 -4.82 10.83
C ALA A 193 19.04 -5.60 10.94
N GLY A 194 19.04 -6.92 10.71
CA GLY A 194 17.83 -7.74 10.72
C GLY A 194 16.85 -7.42 9.57
N ARG A 195 17.34 -6.83 8.48
CA ARG A 195 16.55 -6.40 7.32
C ARG A 195 16.56 -7.40 6.17
N ILE A 196 17.33 -8.47 6.29
CA ILE A 196 17.28 -9.66 5.42
C ILE A 196 16.82 -10.83 6.29
N SER A 197 15.94 -11.66 5.73
CA SER A 197 15.53 -12.92 6.33
C SER A 197 15.78 -14.05 5.34
N ASP A 198 16.22 -15.18 5.84
CA ASP A 198 16.38 -16.38 5.01
C ASP A 198 15.02 -16.78 4.45
N VAL A 199 14.99 -17.10 3.15
CA VAL A 199 13.83 -17.72 2.54
C VAL A 199 13.69 -19.13 3.11
N THR A 200 12.72 -19.33 4.01
CA THR A 200 12.53 -20.61 4.70
C THR A 200 11.64 -21.59 3.93
N LEU A 201 10.93 -21.11 2.92
CA LEU A 201 9.99 -21.92 2.13
C LEU A 201 10.75 -22.75 1.08
N PRO A 202 10.74 -24.10 1.16
CA PRO A 202 11.53 -24.96 0.27
C PRO A 202 11.28 -24.71 -1.21
N ASN A 203 10.02 -24.52 -1.59
CA ASN A 203 9.62 -24.23 -2.98
C ASN A 203 10.15 -22.90 -3.52
N LEU A 204 10.36 -21.90 -2.66
CA LEU A 204 10.98 -20.63 -3.07
C LEU A 204 12.50 -20.79 -3.20
N ARG A 205 13.13 -21.54 -2.29
CA ARG A 205 14.56 -21.88 -2.38
C ARG A 205 14.87 -22.68 -3.64
N ASP A 206 14.02 -23.67 -3.96
CA ASP A 206 14.15 -24.50 -5.17
C ASP A 206 14.01 -23.66 -6.45
N ALA A 207 13.24 -22.57 -6.40
CA ALA A 207 13.08 -21.61 -7.49
C ALA A 207 14.21 -20.56 -7.55
N GLY A 208 15.18 -20.59 -6.63
CA GLY A 208 16.36 -19.72 -6.61
C GLY A 208 16.16 -18.37 -5.92
N PHE A 209 15.17 -18.25 -5.03
CA PHE A 209 14.98 -17.07 -4.16
C PHE A 209 15.76 -17.18 -2.85
#